data_AF-A0A7Y2HWR0-F1
#
_entry.id   AF-A0A7Y2HWR0-F1
#
_cell.length_a   1.000
_cell.length_b   1.000
_cell.length_c   1.000
_cell.angle_alpha   90.00
_cell.angle_beta   90.00
_cell.angle_gamma   90.00
#
_symmetry.space_group_name_H-M   'P 1'
#
loop_
_entity.id
_entity.type
_entity.pdbx_description
1 polymer ?
#
loop_
_entity_poly.entity_id
_entity_poly.type
_entity_poly.pdbx_seq_one_letter_code
_entity_poly.pdbx_strand_id
1 'polypeptide(L)'
;MELTLIIIVGVLFAIISFACVLSVVVGLPGAWLILALALIIELTDTLYLEGVAQTFPWWMLIAGGVLATIGEILEFGAGALGAKHAGSSRRGMVGALIGGIVGALAGLPIPIPLVGSLIGAVIGTFLGAMVAELSHPDRTMPQTLRPATGATIGRVLGTLSKVPIAVAIWAALVVAAFWP
;
A
#
# COMPACT_ATOMS: atom_id res chain seq x y z
N MET A 1 -10.50 -11.75 -29.06
CA MET A 1 -11.45 -11.87 -27.94
C MET A 1 -12.83 -11.45 -28.42
N GLU A 2 -13.89 -12.26 -28.22
CA GLU A 2 -15.25 -11.82 -28.55
C GLU A 2 -15.62 -10.60 -27.70
N LEU A 3 -16.32 -9.62 -28.27
CA LEU A 3 -16.68 -8.35 -27.59
C LEU A 3 -17.29 -8.57 -26.19
N THR A 4 -18.13 -9.59 -26.06
CA THR A 4 -18.75 -9.99 -24.78
C THR A 4 -17.71 -10.36 -23.72
N LEU A 5 -16.67 -11.10 -24.09
CA LEU A 5 -15.61 -11.52 -23.18
C LEU A 5 -14.77 -10.32 -22.71
N ILE A 6 -14.48 -9.37 -23.60
CA ILE A 6 -13.79 -8.11 -23.25
C ILE A 6 -14.57 -7.35 -22.17
N ILE A 7 -15.87 -7.17 -22.39
CA ILE A 7 -16.74 -6.44 -21.46
C ILE A 7 -16.79 -7.14 -20.09
N ILE A 8 -16.93 -8.47 -20.07
CA ILE A 8 -16.97 -9.23 -18.82
C ILE A 8 -15.66 -9.10 -18.05
N VAL A 9 -14.51 -9.32 -18.71
CA VAL A 9 -13.19 -9.22 -18.06
C VAL A 9 -12.94 -7.80 -17.57
N GLY A 10 -13.23 -6.78 -18.38
CA GLY A 10 -13.07 -5.37 -18.01
C GLY A 10 -13.93 -4.98 -16.81
N VAL A 11 -15.20 -5.42 -16.76
CA VAL A 11 -16.10 -5.17 -15.62
C VAL A 11 -15.61 -5.88 -14.35
N LEU A 12 -15.22 -7.16 -14.46
CA LEU A 12 -14.69 -7.90 -13.32
C LEU A 12 -13.39 -7.27 -12.79
N PHE A 13 -12.48 -6.90 -13.70
CA PHE A 13 -11.26 -6.18 -13.36
C PHE A 13 -11.59 -4.89 -12.62
N ALA A 14 -12.50 -4.06 -13.14
CA ALA A 14 -12.88 -2.78 -12.52
C ALA A 14 -13.42 -2.94 -11.10
N ILE A 15 -14.31 -3.92 -10.87
CA ILE A 15 -14.90 -4.18 -9.55
C ILE A 15 -13.86 -4.70 -8.56
N ILE A 16 -13.08 -5.71 -8.95
CA ILE A 16 -12.08 -6.33 -8.06
C ILE A 16 -10.96 -5.34 -7.74
N SER A 17 -10.44 -4.64 -8.75
CA SER A 17 -9.39 -3.65 -8.57
C SER A 17 -9.86 -2.42 -7.78
N PHE A 18 -11.14 -2.06 -7.82
CA PHE A 18 -11.70 -1.02 -6.95
C PHE A 18 -11.67 -1.44 -5.48
N ALA A 19 -11.95 -2.72 -5.17
CA ALA A 19 -11.76 -3.25 -3.81
C ALA A 19 -10.29 -3.16 -3.37
N CYS A 20 -9.33 -3.35 -4.29
CA CYS A 20 -7.91 -3.12 -4.01
C CYS A 20 -7.60 -1.63 -3.72
N VAL A 21 -8.27 -0.66 -4.37
CA VAL A 21 -8.18 0.76 -4.00
C VAL A 21 -8.68 0.99 -2.58
N LEU A 22 -9.80 0.39 -2.17
CA LEU A 22 -10.29 0.50 -0.80
C LEU A 22 -9.30 -0.09 0.22
N SER A 23 -8.60 -1.16 -0.15
CA SER A 23 -7.56 -1.75 0.70
C SER A 23 -6.38 -0.82 0.97
N VAL A 24 -6.12 0.17 0.11
CA VAL A 24 -5.06 1.15 0.29
C VAL A 24 -5.30 2.05 1.51
N VAL A 25 -6.57 2.40 1.78
CA VAL A 25 -6.95 3.25 2.93
C VAL A 25 -6.59 2.59 4.26
N VAL A 26 -6.52 1.25 4.28
CA VAL A 26 -6.20 0.48 5.48
C VAL A 26 -4.74 0.04 5.58
N GLY A 27 -3.86 0.63 4.74
CA GLY A 27 -2.42 0.38 4.77
C GLY A 27 -1.98 -0.92 4.09
N LEU A 28 -2.85 -1.58 3.32
CA LEU A 28 -2.46 -2.74 2.50
C LEU A 28 -1.81 -2.29 1.18
N PRO A 29 -1.00 -3.15 0.52
CA PRO A 29 -0.33 -2.83 -0.74
C PRO A 29 -1.30 -2.91 -1.95
N GLY A 30 -2.46 -2.26 -1.86
CA GLY A 30 -3.53 -2.40 -2.85
C GLY A 30 -3.16 -1.98 -4.27
N ALA A 31 -2.29 -0.97 -4.44
CA ALA A 31 -1.75 -0.61 -5.76
C ALA A 31 -0.99 -1.76 -6.43
N TRP A 32 -0.23 -2.53 -5.64
CA TRP A 32 0.46 -3.74 -6.13
C TRP A 32 -0.52 -4.86 -6.47
N LEU A 33 -1.61 -5.01 -5.72
CA LEU A 33 -2.66 -5.98 -6.03
C LEU A 33 -3.35 -5.67 -7.36
N ILE A 34 -3.61 -4.38 -7.66
CA ILE A 34 -4.17 -3.95 -8.95
C ILE A 34 -3.21 -4.33 -10.08
N LEU A 35 -1.91 -4.03 -9.94
CA LEU A 35 -0.90 -4.35 -10.94
C LEU A 35 -0.71 -5.86 -11.12
N ALA A 36 -0.80 -6.63 -10.04
CA ALA A 36 -0.74 -8.09 -10.10
C ALA A 36 -1.93 -8.67 -10.89
N LEU A 37 -3.14 -8.15 -10.66
CA LEU A 37 -4.33 -8.54 -11.44
C LEU A 37 -4.19 -8.19 -12.92
N ALA A 38 -3.73 -6.98 -13.23
CA ALA A 38 -3.50 -6.54 -14.61
C ALA A 38 -2.43 -7.40 -15.30
N LEU A 39 -1.32 -7.70 -14.59
CA LEU A 39 -0.27 -8.56 -15.09
C LEU A 39 -0.76 -10.00 -15.35
N ILE A 40 -1.58 -10.56 -14.47
CA ILE A 40 -2.16 -11.91 -14.66
C ILE A 40 -3.01 -11.94 -15.94
N ILE A 41 -3.84 -10.91 -16.17
CA ILE A 41 -4.66 -10.82 -17.39
C ILE A 41 -3.76 -10.72 -18.62
N GLU A 42 -2.79 -9.80 -18.63
CA GLU A 42 -1.88 -9.61 -19.77
C GLU A 42 -1.07 -10.87 -20.10
N LEU A 43 -0.58 -11.58 -19.08
CA LEU A 43 0.10 -12.86 -19.27
C LEU A 43 -0.84 -13.95 -19.80
N THR A 44 -2.09 -13.98 -19.33
CA THR A 44 -3.09 -14.94 -19.81
C THR A 44 -3.44 -14.69 -21.27
N ASP A 45 -3.65 -13.42 -21.65
CA ASP A 45 -3.92 -13.03 -23.03
C ASP A 45 -2.73 -13.40 -23.94
N THR A 46 -1.51 -13.10 -23.51
CA THR A 46 -0.29 -13.43 -24.27
C THR A 46 -0.09 -14.93 -24.47
N LEU A 47 -0.47 -15.76 -23.48
CA LEU A 47 -0.25 -17.21 -23.52
C LEU A 47 -1.35 -17.99 -24.25
N TYR A 48 -2.60 -17.51 -24.18
CA TYR A 48 -3.77 -18.28 -24.63
C TYR A 48 -4.52 -17.62 -25.80
N LEU A 49 -4.27 -16.35 -26.11
CA LEU A 49 -4.94 -15.62 -27.18
C LEU A 49 -3.93 -15.16 -28.23
N GLU A 50 -3.76 -15.95 -29.29
CA GLU A 50 -2.89 -15.58 -30.40
C GLU A 50 -3.46 -14.38 -31.19
N GLY A 51 -2.61 -13.39 -31.47
CA GLY A 51 -2.93 -12.24 -32.34
C GLY A 51 -3.84 -11.18 -31.72
N VAL A 52 -4.07 -11.20 -30.41
CA VAL A 52 -4.83 -10.16 -29.70
C VAL A 52 -3.89 -9.02 -29.29
N ALA A 53 -4.35 -7.77 -29.41
CA ALA A 53 -3.64 -6.60 -28.93
C ALA A 53 -3.45 -6.66 -27.40
N GLN A 54 -2.41 -6.00 -26.88
CA GLN A 54 -2.12 -5.99 -25.45
C GLN A 54 -3.25 -5.32 -24.68
N THR A 55 -3.88 -6.03 -23.75
CA THR A 55 -4.91 -5.45 -22.88
C THR A 55 -4.30 -4.42 -21.93
N PHE A 56 -3.12 -4.73 -21.41
CA PHE A 56 -2.35 -3.81 -20.57
C PHE A 56 -0.93 -3.67 -21.10
N PRO A 57 -0.66 -2.61 -21.89
CA PRO A 57 0.67 -2.36 -22.42
C PRO A 57 1.73 -2.35 -21.30
N TRP A 58 2.88 -2.99 -21.55
CA TRP A 58 3.95 -3.14 -20.55
C TRP A 58 4.40 -1.82 -19.92
N TRP A 59 4.38 -0.72 -20.69
CA TRP A 59 4.74 0.60 -20.17
C TRP A 59 3.77 1.09 -19.10
N MET A 60 2.47 0.75 -19.18
CA MET A 60 1.48 1.08 -18.14
C MET A 60 1.76 0.31 -16.85
N LEU A 61 2.10 -0.98 -16.97
CA LEU A 61 2.48 -1.81 -15.82
C LEU A 61 3.75 -1.29 -15.14
N ILE A 62 4.76 -0.89 -15.93
CA ILE A 62 6.00 -0.29 -15.42
C ILE A 62 5.73 1.06 -14.76
N ALA A 63 5.00 1.96 -15.43
CA ALA A 63 4.65 3.28 -14.89
C ALA A 63 3.82 3.14 -13.60
N GLY A 64 2.85 2.23 -13.60
CA GLY A 64 2.07 1.88 -12.43
C GLY A 64 2.92 1.32 -11.30
N GLY A 65 3.91 0.46 -11.60
CA GLY A 65 4.86 -0.06 -10.62
C GLY A 65 5.74 1.04 -10.00
N VAL A 66 6.20 2.00 -10.79
CA VAL A 66 6.92 3.18 -10.29
C VAL A 66 6.03 4.00 -9.36
N LEU A 67 4.79 4.28 -9.78
CA LEU A 67 3.81 5.01 -8.96
C LEU A 67 3.49 4.28 -7.65
N ALA A 68 3.23 2.97 -7.71
CA ALA A 68 2.97 2.13 -6.53
C ALA A 68 4.16 2.17 -5.57
N THR A 69 5.39 2.08 -6.09
CA THR A 69 6.61 2.21 -5.29
C THR A 69 6.71 3.57 -4.61
N ILE A 70 6.41 4.66 -5.32
CA ILE A 70 6.36 6.02 -4.75
C ILE A 70 5.33 6.07 -3.61
N GLY A 71 4.15 5.48 -3.80
CA GLY A 71 3.11 5.41 -2.77
C GLY A 71 3.55 4.68 -1.49
N GLU A 72 4.23 3.55 -1.63
CA GLU A 72 4.79 2.82 -0.47
C GLU A 72 5.92 3.62 0.21
N ILE A 73 6.79 4.29 -0.57
CA ILE A 73 7.83 5.18 -0.02
C ILE A 73 7.19 6.33 0.76
N LEU A 74 6.11 6.93 0.25
CA LEU A 74 5.39 7.98 0.97
C LEU A 74 4.77 7.46 2.28
N GLU A 75 4.17 6.28 2.27
CA GLU A 75 3.57 5.69 3.48
C GLU A 75 4.61 5.43 4.58
N PHE A 76 5.63 4.64 4.26
CA PHE A 76 6.66 4.25 5.22
C PHE A 76 7.59 5.42 5.55
N GLY A 77 7.96 6.21 4.55
CA GLY A 77 8.80 7.39 4.68
C GLY A 77 8.16 8.48 5.53
N ALA A 78 6.86 8.77 5.35
CA ALA A 78 6.17 9.75 6.18
C ALA A 78 6.10 9.31 7.65
N GLY A 79 5.93 8.02 7.93
CA GLY A 79 6.03 7.48 9.30
C GLY A 79 7.41 7.71 9.92
N ALA A 80 8.48 7.34 9.22
CA ALA A 80 9.84 7.54 9.70
C ALA A 80 10.18 9.05 9.87
N LEU A 81 9.80 9.88 8.91
CA LEU A 81 10.03 11.33 8.95
C LEU A 81 9.20 11.99 10.05
N GLY A 82 7.96 11.56 10.28
CA GLY A 82 7.13 12.01 11.38
C GLY A 82 7.77 11.71 12.74
N ALA A 83 8.34 10.50 12.90
CA ALA A 83 9.13 10.16 14.08
C ALA A 83 10.36 11.07 14.23
N LYS A 84 11.11 11.29 13.14
CA LYS A 84 12.31 12.13 13.12
C LYS A 84 12.01 13.57 13.54
N HIS A 85 10.97 14.19 12.97
CA HIS A 85 10.55 15.56 13.32
C HIS A 85 10.10 15.66 14.78
N ALA A 86 9.57 14.58 15.34
CA ALA A 86 9.20 14.47 16.74
C ALA A 86 10.37 14.13 17.69
N GLY A 87 11.62 14.09 17.19
CA GLY A 87 12.82 13.89 17.99
C GLY A 87 13.28 12.43 18.12
N SER A 88 12.80 11.53 17.24
CA SER A 88 13.24 10.13 17.20
C SER A 88 14.68 9.99 16.70
N SER A 89 15.39 9.07 17.32
CA SER A 89 16.64 8.48 16.84
C SER A 89 16.42 7.62 15.58
N ARG A 90 17.52 7.18 14.96
CA ARG A 90 17.48 6.22 13.85
C ARG A 90 16.84 4.88 14.25
N ARG A 91 17.01 4.46 15.50
CA ARG A 91 16.42 3.23 16.02
C ARG A 91 14.91 3.34 16.08
N GLY A 92 14.38 4.44 16.64
CA GLY A 92 12.94 4.69 16.71
C GLY A 92 12.29 4.77 15.32
N MET A 93 12.95 5.39 14.33
CA MET A 93 12.46 5.37 12.94
C MET A 93 12.37 3.96 12.36
N VAL A 94 13.41 3.14 12.54
CA VAL A 94 13.40 1.74 12.05
C VAL A 94 12.39 0.89 12.82
N GLY A 95 12.26 1.10 14.12
CA GLY A 95 11.25 0.47 14.97
C GLY A 95 9.83 0.79 14.52
N ALA A 96 9.57 2.05 14.13
CA ALA A 96 8.29 2.47 13.57
C ALA A 96 7.95 1.71 12.28
N LEU A 97 8.93 1.57 11.37
CA LEU A 97 8.76 0.85 10.11
C LEU A 97 8.45 -0.64 10.34
N ILE A 98 9.30 -1.32 11.11
CA ILE A 98 9.15 -2.76 11.40
C ILE A 98 7.86 -3.00 12.17
N GLY A 99 7.62 -2.20 13.22
CA GLY A 99 6.42 -2.31 14.04
C GLY A 99 5.15 -2.08 13.24
N GLY A 100 5.14 -1.12 12.31
CA GLY A 100 4.02 -0.90 11.41
C GLY A 100 3.71 -2.10 10.52
N ILE A 101 4.73 -2.74 9.94
CA ILE A 101 4.55 -3.95 9.12
C ILE A 101 4.06 -5.12 9.98
N VAL A 102 4.74 -5.42 11.09
CA VAL A 102 4.38 -6.53 11.98
C VAL A 102 2.98 -6.33 12.55
N GLY A 103 2.65 -5.10 12.96
CA GLY A 103 1.33 -4.75 13.46
C GLY A 103 0.24 -4.92 12.40
N ALA A 104 0.49 -4.47 11.16
CA ALA A 104 -0.46 -4.65 10.06
C ALA A 104 -0.78 -6.14 9.83
N LEU A 105 0.25 -6.99 9.83
CA LEU A 105 0.11 -8.44 9.68
C LEU A 105 -0.60 -9.08 10.88
N ALA A 106 -0.25 -8.67 12.10
CA ALA A 106 -0.88 -9.15 13.32
C ALA A 106 -2.36 -8.74 13.44
N GLY A 107 -2.78 -7.69 12.72
CA GLY A 107 -4.16 -7.23 12.64
C GLY A 107 -5.05 -8.02 11.67
N LEU A 108 -4.46 -8.78 10.72
CA LEU A 108 -5.22 -9.54 9.71
C LEU A 108 -6.23 -10.56 10.28
N PRO A 109 -5.97 -11.26 11.39
CA PRO A 109 -6.92 -12.23 11.96
C PRO A 109 -8.17 -11.59 12.60
N ILE A 110 -8.22 -10.26 12.75
CA ILE A 110 -9.38 -9.57 13.31
C ILE A 110 -10.57 -9.72 12.34
N PRO A 111 -11.81 -9.98 12.82
CA PRO A 111 -12.97 -10.36 11.98
C PRO A 111 -13.29 -9.43 10.80
N ILE A 112 -12.82 -8.18 10.87
CA ILE A 112 -12.84 -7.25 9.73
C ILE A 112 -11.37 -7.01 9.35
N PRO A 113 -10.78 -7.84 8.45
CA PRO A 113 -9.34 -7.83 8.21
C PRO A 113 -8.79 -6.47 7.79
N LEU A 114 -9.57 -5.71 7.00
CA LEU A 114 -9.24 -4.35 6.59
C LEU A 114 -9.11 -3.40 7.80
N VAL A 115 -10.05 -3.44 8.74
CA VAL A 115 -9.99 -2.59 9.95
C VAL A 115 -8.87 -3.06 10.87
N GLY A 116 -8.69 -4.38 10.98
CA GLY A 116 -7.64 -4.98 11.80
C GLY A 116 -6.25 -4.59 11.35
N SER A 117 -5.95 -4.67 10.05
CA SER A 117 -4.63 -4.30 9.52
C SER A 117 -4.31 -2.83 9.75
N LEU A 118 -5.28 -1.92 9.60
CA LEU A 118 -5.10 -0.49 9.85
C LEU A 118 -4.77 -0.21 11.32
N ILE A 119 -5.59 -0.75 12.23
CA ILE A 119 -5.38 -0.59 13.67
C ILE A 119 -4.03 -1.19 14.08
N GLY A 120 -3.76 -2.40 13.59
CA GLY A 120 -2.51 -3.10 13.83
C GLY A 120 -1.31 -2.29 13.34
N ALA A 121 -1.36 -1.72 12.13
CA ALA A 121 -0.29 -0.89 11.58
C ALA A 121 -0.04 0.36 12.44
N VAL A 122 -1.12 1.04 12.87
CA VAL A 122 -1.05 2.24 13.72
C VAL A 122 -0.43 1.94 15.08
N ILE A 123 -0.96 0.91 15.77
CA ILE A 123 -0.47 0.47 17.08
C ILE A 123 0.96 -0.05 16.97
N GLY A 124 1.22 -0.88 15.96
CA GLY A 124 2.54 -1.45 15.71
C GLY A 124 3.58 -0.38 15.40
N THR A 125 3.23 0.65 14.62
CA THR A 125 4.13 1.79 14.35
C THR A 125 4.47 2.52 15.65
N PHE A 126 3.46 2.79 16.48
CA PHE A 126 3.64 3.46 17.77
C PHE A 126 4.52 2.64 18.72
N LEU A 127 4.15 1.38 18.97
CA LEU A 127 4.85 0.50 19.89
C LEU A 127 6.25 0.15 19.38
N GLY A 128 6.42 -0.05 18.08
CA GLY A 128 7.71 -0.30 17.46
C GLY A 128 8.67 0.87 17.62
N ALA A 129 8.20 2.09 17.39
CA ALA A 129 8.99 3.31 17.64
C ALA A 129 9.36 3.44 19.13
N MET A 130 8.39 3.20 20.01
CA MET A 130 8.55 3.30 21.46
C MET A 130 9.57 2.29 22.00
N VAL A 131 9.41 1.00 21.67
CA VAL A 131 10.32 -0.07 22.08
C VAL A 131 11.73 0.17 21.54
N ALA A 132 11.85 0.61 20.29
CA ALA A 132 13.16 0.88 19.70
C ALA A 132 13.85 2.10 20.32
N GLU A 133 13.13 3.15 20.71
CA GLU A 133 13.71 4.26 21.48
C GLU A 133 14.13 3.83 22.89
N LEU A 134 13.31 3.02 23.58
CA LEU A 134 13.63 2.50 24.92
C LEU A 134 14.84 1.57 24.94
N SER A 135 15.22 1.00 23.78
CA SER A 135 16.48 0.26 23.66
C SER A 135 17.73 1.14 23.81
N HIS A 136 17.57 2.47 23.82
CA HIS A 136 18.63 3.42 24.08
C HIS A 136 18.73 3.68 25.61
N PRO A 137 19.89 3.50 26.25
CA PRO A 137 20.04 3.63 27.70
C PRO A 137 19.57 4.97 28.27
N ASP A 138 19.73 6.05 27.49
CA ASP A 138 19.40 7.42 27.90
C ASP A 138 17.93 7.82 27.65
N ARG A 139 17.08 6.90 27.17
CA ARG A 139 15.68 7.20 26.86
C ARG A 139 14.74 6.61 27.91
N THR A 140 13.87 7.47 28.42
CA THR A 140 12.77 7.11 29.33
C THR A 140 11.45 7.04 28.58
N MET A 141 10.48 6.26 29.10
CA MET A 141 9.15 6.10 28.50
C MET A 141 8.44 7.42 28.15
N PRO A 142 8.43 8.47 28.99
CA PRO A 142 7.80 9.74 28.62
C PRO A 142 8.46 10.41 27.41
N GLN A 143 9.78 10.24 27.24
CA GLN A 143 10.53 10.83 26.13
C GLN A 143 10.29 10.12 24.79
N THR A 144 9.77 8.89 24.80
CA THR A 144 9.48 8.11 23.59
C THR A 144 8.09 8.35 23.03
N LEU A 145 7.16 8.87 23.84
CA LEU A 145 5.77 9.11 23.45
C LEU A 145 5.66 10.11 22.30
N ARG A 146 6.37 11.24 22.37
CA ARG A 146 6.35 12.26 21.31
C ARG A 146 6.88 11.70 19.98
N PRO A 147 8.07 11.06 19.92
CA PRO A 147 8.55 10.33 18.75
C PRO A 147 7.55 9.30 18.20
N ALA A 148 6.97 8.45 19.05
CA ALA A 148 6.03 7.41 18.65
C ALA A 148 4.74 7.99 18.06
N THR A 149 4.16 9.02 18.68
CA THR A 149 3.00 9.76 18.15
C THR A 149 3.34 10.42 16.80
N GLY A 150 4.52 11.02 16.69
CA GLY A 150 5.00 11.58 15.42
C GLY A 150 5.07 10.54 14.31
N ALA A 151 5.55 9.33 14.63
CA ALA A 151 5.61 8.22 13.69
C ALA A 151 4.22 7.77 13.23
N THR A 152 3.27 7.64 14.17
CA THR A 152 1.88 7.28 13.88
C THR A 152 1.19 8.31 13.00
N ILE A 153 1.28 9.61 13.33
CA ILE A 153 0.70 10.69 12.53
C ILE A 153 1.31 10.68 11.12
N GLY A 154 2.65 10.57 11.06
CA GLY A 154 3.36 10.48 9.79
C GLY A 154 2.88 9.32 8.93
N ARG A 155 2.68 8.14 9.52
CA ARG A 155 2.16 6.97 8.80
C ARG A 155 0.76 7.19 8.27
N VAL A 156 -0.16 7.74 9.08
CA VAL A 156 -1.54 8.03 8.65
C VAL A 156 -1.54 9.00 7.47
N LEU A 157 -0.76 10.07 7.53
CA LEU A 157 -0.62 11.03 6.42
C LEU A 157 -0.02 10.36 5.17
N GLY A 158 0.96 9.49 5.36
CA GLY A 158 1.55 8.65 4.33
C GLY A 158 0.52 7.76 3.63
N THR A 159 -0.28 7.00 4.40
CA THR A 159 -1.38 6.17 3.88
C THR A 159 -2.39 7.01 3.09
N LEU A 160 -2.78 8.18 3.60
CA LEU A 160 -3.70 9.09 2.89
C LEU A 160 -3.10 9.61 1.57
N SER A 161 -1.81 9.96 1.56
CA SER A 161 -1.13 10.44 0.35
C SER A 161 -1.01 9.39 -0.76
N LYS A 162 -1.08 8.09 -0.40
CA LYS A 162 -0.96 6.99 -1.36
C LYS A 162 -2.29 6.65 -2.05
N VAL A 163 -3.43 7.09 -1.49
CA VAL A 163 -4.77 6.84 -2.05
C VAL A 163 -4.91 7.43 -3.47
N PRO A 164 -4.58 8.71 -3.75
CA PRO A 164 -4.69 9.25 -5.11
C PRO A 164 -3.83 8.52 -6.14
N ILE A 165 -2.67 8.00 -5.72
CA ILE A 165 -1.78 7.22 -6.57
C ILE A 165 -2.46 5.90 -6.99
N ALA A 166 -3.05 5.19 -6.04
CA ALA A 166 -3.78 3.97 -6.32
C ALA A 166 -5.01 4.21 -7.22
N VAL A 167 -5.73 5.32 -6.99
CA VAL A 167 -6.85 5.74 -7.85
C VAL A 167 -6.39 6.05 -9.27
N ALA A 168 -5.25 6.73 -9.44
CA ALA A 168 -4.69 7.03 -10.76
C ALA A 168 -4.29 5.76 -11.53
N ILE A 169 -3.62 4.82 -10.86
CA ILE A 169 -3.26 3.50 -11.43
C ILE A 169 -4.54 2.74 -11.83
N TRP A 170 -5.51 2.66 -10.92
CA TRP A 170 -6.79 2.00 -11.15
C TRP A 170 -7.53 2.58 -12.35
N ALA A 171 -7.70 3.91 -12.40
CA ALA A 171 -8.42 4.57 -13.48
C ALA A 171 -7.74 4.35 -14.84
N ALA A 172 -6.41 4.46 -14.90
CA ALA A 172 -5.66 4.24 -16.14
C ALA A 172 -5.82 2.81 -16.66
N LEU A 173 -5.72 1.80 -15.78
CA LEU A 173 -5.87 0.41 -16.17
C LEU A 173 -7.34 0.06 -16.49
N VAL A 174 -8.31 0.60 -15.77
CA VAL A 174 -9.73 0.39 -16.11
C VAL A 174 -10.03 0.93 -17.51
N VAL A 175 -9.50 2.11 -17.88
CA VAL A 175 -9.66 2.64 -19.24
C VAL A 175 -9.04 1.70 -20.27
N ALA A 176 -7.81 1.22 -20.02
CA ALA A 176 -7.15 0.26 -20.92
C ALA A 176 -7.92 -1.06 -21.07
N ALA A 177 -8.56 -1.55 -20.00
CA ALA A 177 -9.33 -2.80 -20.04
C ALA A 177 -10.55 -2.75 -20.98
N PHE A 178 -11.09 -1.56 -21.27
CA PHE A 178 -12.21 -1.38 -22.21
C PHE A 178 -11.77 -0.84 -23.58
N TRP A 179 -10.54 -0.33 -23.67
CA TRP A 179 -9.94 0.17 -24.91
C TRP A 179 -8.50 -0.34 -25.04
N PRO A 180 -8.33 -1.67 -25.23
CA PRO A 180 -7.03 -2.30 -25.36
C PRO A 180 -6.31 -1.85 -26.64
#